data_AF-Q0AVG9-F1
#
_entry.id   AF-Q0AVG9-F1
#
_cell.length_a   1.000
_cell.length_b   1.000
_cell.length_c   1.000
_cell.angle_alpha   90.00
_cell.angle_beta   90.00
_cell.angle_gamma   90.00
#
_symmetry.space_group_name_H-M   'P 1'
#
loop_
_entity.id
_entity.type
_entity.pdbx_description
1 polymer ?
#
loop_
_entity_poly.entity_id
_entity_poly.type
_entity_poly.pdbx_seq_one_letter_code
_entity_poly.pdbx_strand_id
1 'polypeptide(L)'
;MPKQVKKLLMIGLLLSIILSLLACIEKTENANNTATVNDGQEIIITGLQDSDYRISVKELKKLPAVTKKAQATRANGESIKIKGTGPLLENILQQEGKSVKDYSSIRFTALDGYSISLPPDVFKNRSIILAYQINGKDLDLENQPIRVVIPGERAMYWVRMLHKIDLETGAEQSPVKKVVFLETAAKNLPQEDYEHFDSVDKAIKTKDLVDNYAGTDRVKNVFIKASDGLHKNETPSNFITAYIKISGKESPKFLAPNLPQGMHVRDVLCINYGETCFWSYFQGIRVLPPQRSDGKSAMDLSGLIKQTGLSRASKYQFNSLDGSSLELTANEMGKGLIYESQGVLAFSCPGSVDKNLEDLLSIECRE
;
A
#
# COMPACT_ATOMS: atom_id res chain seq x y z
N MET A 1 19.84 -67.44 29.41
CA MET A 1 20.24 -66.05 29.10
C MET A 1 21.46 -65.67 29.92
N PRO A 2 22.55 -65.19 29.28
CA PRO A 2 23.82 -64.89 29.97
C PRO A 2 23.67 -63.71 30.94
N LYS A 3 24.43 -63.73 32.05
CA LYS A 3 24.33 -62.80 33.21
C LYS A 3 24.35 -61.30 32.86
N GLN A 4 24.85 -60.91 31.69
CA GLN A 4 24.82 -59.52 31.23
C GLN A 4 23.43 -59.03 30.80
N VAL A 5 22.54 -59.91 30.34
CA VAL A 5 21.17 -59.53 29.93
C VAL A 5 20.29 -59.22 31.15
N LYS A 6 20.55 -59.87 32.31
CA LYS A 6 19.84 -59.57 33.56
C LYS A 6 20.19 -58.20 34.15
N LYS A 7 21.44 -57.72 33.97
CA LYS A 7 21.84 -56.37 34.40
C LYS A 7 21.23 -55.28 33.52
N LEU A 8 21.10 -55.52 32.22
CA LEU A 8 20.47 -54.55 31.30
C LEU A 8 18.95 -54.47 31.49
N LEU A 9 18.29 -55.60 31.81
CA LEU A 9 16.85 -55.63 32.15
C LEU A 9 16.54 -54.97 33.51
N MET A 10 17.43 -55.08 34.51
CA MET A 10 17.23 -54.37 35.80
C MET A 10 17.42 -52.86 35.68
N ILE A 11 18.32 -52.39 34.80
CA ILE A 11 18.53 -50.95 34.57
C ILE A 11 17.36 -50.37 33.76
N GLY A 12 16.81 -51.11 32.80
CA GLY A 12 15.61 -50.72 32.07
C GLY A 12 14.34 -50.65 32.94
N LEU A 13 14.22 -51.52 33.94
CA LEU A 13 13.08 -51.51 34.88
C LEU A 13 13.20 -50.40 35.95
N LEU A 14 14.42 -49.98 36.31
CA LEU A 14 14.62 -48.83 37.22
C LEU A 14 14.40 -47.48 36.51
N LEU A 15 14.66 -47.38 35.20
CA LEU A 15 14.42 -46.17 34.43
C LEU A 15 12.92 -45.92 34.15
N SER A 16 12.09 -46.97 34.08
CA SER A 16 10.65 -46.82 33.87
C SER A 16 9.87 -46.42 35.15
N ILE A 17 10.43 -46.71 36.33
CA ILE A 17 9.85 -46.31 37.62
C ILE A 17 10.15 -44.83 37.94
N ILE A 18 11.25 -44.27 37.43
CA ILE A 18 11.57 -42.85 37.58
C ILE A 18 10.74 -41.96 36.63
N LEU A 19 10.26 -42.50 35.50
CA LEU A 19 9.43 -41.75 34.54
C LEU A 19 7.94 -41.63 34.92
N SER A 20 7.48 -42.31 35.98
CA SER A 20 6.08 -42.27 36.43
C SER A 20 5.83 -41.35 37.64
N LEU A 21 6.86 -40.66 38.14
CA LEU A 21 6.75 -39.71 39.27
C LEU A 21 6.78 -38.22 38.87
N LEU A 22 6.72 -37.89 37.57
CA LEU A 22 6.57 -36.51 37.06
C LEU A 22 5.15 -36.19 36.55
N ALA A 23 4.21 -37.11 36.73
CA ALA A 23 2.81 -36.96 36.33
C ALA A 23 1.88 -36.76 37.53
N CYS A 24 2.14 -35.73 38.33
CA CYS A 24 1.18 -35.13 39.27
C CYS A 24 1.66 -33.72 39.63
N ILE A 25 1.56 -32.79 38.69
CA ILE A 25 1.37 -31.38 39.03
C ILE A 25 -0.10 -31.09 38.74
N GLU A 26 -0.88 -31.03 39.81
CA GLU A 26 -2.22 -30.46 39.79
C GLU A 26 -2.10 -29.05 39.20
N LYS A 27 -2.75 -28.85 38.05
CA LYS A 27 -3.04 -27.53 37.52
C LYS A 27 -4.01 -26.87 38.49
N THR A 28 -3.48 -26.12 39.44
CA THR A 28 -4.25 -25.06 40.10
C THR A 28 -4.59 -24.05 39.01
N GLU A 29 -5.85 -24.05 38.57
CA GLU A 29 -6.40 -22.98 37.75
C GLU A 29 -6.35 -21.68 38.55
N ASN A 30 -5.25 -20.93 38.38
CA ASN A 30 -5.26 -19.50 38.62
C ASN A 30 -5.94 -18.82 37.42
N ALA A 31 -7.26 -18.91 37.39
CA ALA A 31 -8.09 -17.94 36.70
C ALA A 31 -7.89 -16.59 37.40
N ASN A 32 -6.92 -15.79 36.96
CA ASN A 32 -6.80 -14.32 37.15
C ASN A 32 -5.41 -13.76 36.78
N ASN A 33 -4.81 -14.09 35.61
CA ASN A 33 -3.53 -13.46 35.24
C ASN A 33 -3.21 -13.32 33.73
N THR A 34 -4.22 -13.17 32.86
CA THR A 34 -3.99 -12.70 31.48
C THR A 34 -4.15 -11.18 31.33
N ALA A 35 -4.64 -10.50 32.37
CA ALA A 35 -4.87 -9.06 32.37
C ALA A 35 -3.60 -8.18 32.52
N THR A 36 -2.38 -8.76 32.53
CA THR A 36 -1.19 -8.06 33.07
C THR A 36 -0.02 -7.85 32.10
N VAL A 37 0.09 -8.55 30.96
CA VAL A 37 1.28 -8.44 30.09
C VAL A 37 1.17 -7.31 29.04
N ASN A 38 -0.03 -7.07 28.49
CA ASN A 38 -0.23 -6.07 27.42
C ASN A 38 -0.44 -4.64 27.97
N ASP A 39 -0.90 -4.49 29.22
CA ASP A 39 -1.35 -3.20 29.76
C ASP A 39 -0.29 -2.09 29.78
N GLY A 40 0.99 -2.47 29.90
CA GLY A 40 2.12 -1.53 29.88
C GLY A 40 2.67 -1.22 28.49
N GLN A 41 2.22 -1.90 27.43
CA GLN A 41 2.64 -1.60 26.07
C GLN A 41 1.99 -0.30 25.59
N GLU A 42 2.75 0.51 24.84
CA GLU A 42 2.32 1.82 24.36
C GLU A 42 2.27 1.85 22.84
N ILE A 43 1.39 2.71 22.33
CA ILE A 43 1.44 3.20 20.94
C ILE A 43 1.85 4.67 20.94
N ILE A 44 2.55 5.08 19.89
CA ILE A 44 3.01 6.46 19.69
C ILE A 44 2.08 7.14 18.69
N ILE A 45 1.62 8.36 19.00
CA ILE A 45 0.86 9.22 18.10
C ILE A 45 1.67 10.49 17.86
N THR A 46 2.04 10.75 16.62
CA THR A 46 2.77 11.95 16.20
C THR A 46 1.85 12.89 15.43
N GLY A 47 2.15 14.19 15.46
CA GLY A 47 1.35 15.23 14.79
C GLY A 47 0.07 15.64 15.53
N LEU A 48 -0.25 15.01 16.67
CA LEU A 48 -1.33 15.44 17.55
C LEU A 48 -0.97 16.73 18.31
N GLN A 49 0.28 16.81 18.75
CA GLN A 49 0.91 17.91 19.48
C GLN A 49 2.38 18.04 19.03
N ASP A 50 3.11 19.04 19.52
CA ASP A 50 4.50 19.30 19.10
C ASP A 50 5.47 18.15 19.45
N SER A 51 5.18 17.41 20.52
CA SER A 51 5.95 16.23 20.96
C SER A 51 5.18 14.93 20.75
N ASP A 52 5.88 13.80 20.67
CA ASP A 52 5.25 12.48 20.62
C ASP A 52 4.23 12.29 21.76
N TYR A 53 2.99 11.93 21.40
CA TYR A 53 1.95 11.54 22.36
C TYR A 53 1.99 10.02 22.53
N ARG A 54 2.14 9.54 23.77
CA ARG A 54 2.19 8.11 24.09
C ARG A 54 0.96 7.72 24.87
N ILE A 55 0.34 6.60 24.50
CA ILE A 55 -0.80 6.07 25.23
C ILE A 55 -0.65 4.56 25.41
N SER A 56 -0.76 4.13 26.66
CA SER A 56 -0.69 2.71 27.03
C SER A 56 -2.00 1.98 26.73
N VAL A 57 -1.95 0.65 26.58
CA VAL A 57 -3.16 -0.17 26.48
C VAL A 57 -4.05 -0.03 27.72
N LYS A 58 -3.44 0.12 28.91
CA LYS A 58 -4.18 0.39 30.15
C LYS A 58 -4.97 1.70 30.10
N GLU A 59 -4.43 2.75 29.48
CA GLU A 59 -5.13 4.03 29.30
C GLU A 59 -6.21 3.93 28.23
N LEU A 60 -5.94 3.26 27.11
CA LEU A 60 -6.93 2.99 26.06
C LEU A 60 -8.17 2.27 26.61
N LYS A 61 -7.98 1.31 27.53
CA LYS A 61 -9.08 0.58 28.19
C LYS A 61 -9.97 1.45 29.10
N LYS A 62 -9.51 2.63 29.51
CA LYS A 62 -10.32 3.58 30.31
C LYS A 62 -11.24 4.45 29.45
N LEU A 63 -10.99 4.54 28.15
CA LEU A 63 -11.80 5.31 27.21
C LEU A 63 -13.09 4.56 26.85
N PRO A 64 -14.17 5.27 26.44
CA PRO A 64 -15.38 4.62 25.96
C PRO A 64 -15.09 3.68 24.79
N ALA A 65 -15.36 2.39 24.99
CA ALA A 65 -15.13 1.36 23.99
C ALA A 65 -16.39 1.11 23.15
N VAL A 66 -16.18 0.81 21.87
CA VAL A 66 -17.21 0.28 20.99
C VAL A 66 -16.87 -1.15 20.61
N THR A 67 -17.89 -1.93 20.27
CA THR A 67 -17.69 -3.26 19.70
C THR A 67 -18.39 -3.36 18.36
N LYS A 68 -17.63 -3.53 17.27
CA LYS A 68 -18.19 -3.65 15.92
C LYS A 68 -17.71 -4.90 15.20
N LYS A 69 -18.60 -5.51 14.43
CA LYS A 69 -18.26 -6.56 13.47
C LYS A 69 -17.64 -5.93 12.23
N ALA A 70 -16.60 -6.54 11.69
CA ALA A 70 -15.98 -6.17 10.44
C ALA A 70 -15.75 -7.44 9.61
N GLN A 71 -15.97 -7.32 8.30
CA GLN A 71 -15.71 -8.38 7.33
C GLN A 71 -15.00 -7.79 6.12
N ALA A 72 -14.02 -8.51 5.60
CA ALA A 72 -13.30 -8.14 4.39
C ALA A 72 -12.86 -9.39 3.63
N THR A 73 -12.89 -9.32 2.31
CA THR A 73 -12.36 -10.36 1.43
C THR A 73 -10.91 -10.02 1.06
N ARG A 74 -10.01 -10.96 1.31
CA ARG A 74 -8.60 -10.85 0.91
C ARG A 74 -8.44 -11.02 -0.59
N ALA A 75 -7.28 -10.63 -1.11
CA ALA A 75 -6.93 -10.78 -2.53
C ALA A 75 -6.94 -12.24 -3.01
N ASN A 76 -6.78 -13.23 -2.12
CA ASN A 76 -6.87 -14.66 -2.42
C ASN A 76 -8.31 -15.22 -2.34
N GLY A 77 -9.32 -14.36 -2.14
CA GLY A 77 -10.73 -14.76 -2.00
C GLY A 77 -11.15 -15.16 -0.58
N GLU A 78 -10.21 -15.26 0.37
CA GLU A 78 -10.50 -15.62 1.75
C GLU A 78 -11.27 -14.49 2.45
N SER A 79 -12.42 -14.81 3.05
CA SER A 79 -13.19 -13.85 3.85
C SER A 79 -12.73 -13.88 5.31
N ILE A 80 -12.22 -12.74 5.80
CA ILE A 80 -11.93 -12.54 7.23
C ILE A 80 -13.17 -11.94 7.90
N LYS A 81 -13.56 -12.47 9.06
CA LYS A 81 -14.60 -11.92 9.92
C LYS A 81 -14.03 -11.71 11.33
N ILE A 82 -14.14 -10.49 11.85
CA ILE A 82 -13.72 -10.16 13.22
C ILE A 82 -14.77 -9.30 13.92
N LYS A 83 -14.76 -9.32 15.25
CA LYS A 83 -15.49 -8.40 16.11
C LYS A 83 -14.48 -7.67 17.00
N GLY A 84 -14.16 -6.42 16.65
CA GLY A 84 -13.17 -5.62 17.39
C GLY A 84 -13.82 -4.83 18.52
N THR A 85 -13.18 -4.85 19.70
CA THR A 85 -13.56 -4.05 20.87
C THR A 85 -12.41 -3.14 21.28
N GLY A 86 -12.69 -1.85 21.37
CA GLY A 86 -11.75 -0.81 21.82
C GLY A 86 -12.29 0.60 21.59
N PRO A 87 -11.56 1.65 22.01
CA PRO A 87 -11.95 3.03 21.74
C PRO A 87 -11.82 3.37 20.24
N LEU A 88 -12.48 4.45 19.84
CA LEU A 88 -12.23 5.06 18.53
C LEU A 88 -10.96 5.91 18.59
N LEU A 89 -10.21 5.98 17.49
CA LEU A 89 -9.11 6.95 17.36
C LEU A 89 -9.61 8.38 17.64
N GLU A 90 -10.81 8.71 17.14
CA GLU A 90 -11.49 9.98 17.41
C GLU A 90 -11.60 10.30 18.91
N ASN A 91 -11.88 9.31 19.76
CA ASN A 91 -12.02 9.53 21.21
C ASN A 91 -10.72 10.01 21.86
N ILE A 92 -9.57 9.61 21.31
CA ILE A 92 -8.25 10.01 21.79
C ILE A 92 -7.96 11.42 21.32
N LEU A 93 -8.18 11.71 20.03
CA LEU A 93 -7.95 13.03 19.45
C LEU A 93 -8.80 14.12 20.11
N GLN A 94 -10.04 13.78 20.48
CA GLN A 94 -10.96 14.71 21.14
C GLN A 94 -10.51 15.12 22.55
N GLN A 95 -9.65 14.34 23.22
CA GLN A 95 -9.08 14.74 24.51
C GLN A 95 -8.22 16.00 24.37
N GLU A 96 -7.63 16.20 23.19
CA GLU A 96 -6.82 17.37 22.82
C GLU A 96 -7.59 18.37 21.94
N GLY A 97 -8.92 18.24 21.87
CA GLY A 97 -9.78 19.11 21.06
C GLY A 97 -9.57 18.97 19.54
N LYS A 98 -9.07 17.83 19.07
CA LYS A 98 -8.84 17.51 17.65
C LYS A 98 -9.84 16.48 17.14
N SER A 99 -9.93 16.36 15.82
CA SER A 99 -10.68 15.32 15.11
C SER A 99 -9.81 14.65 14.04
N VAL A 100 -10.12 13.41 13.65
CA VAL A 100 -9.48 12.77 12.48
C VAL A 100 -9.63 13.61 11.21
N LYS A 101 -10.66 14.47 11.16
CA LYS A 101 -10.96 15.34 10.02
C LYS A 101 -10.01 16.54 9.88
N ASP A 102 -9.24 16.86 10.91
CA ASP A 102 -8.25 17.95 10.88
C ASP A 102 -6.99 17.57 10.09
N TYR A 103 -6.87 16.29 9.73
CA TYR A 103 -5.72 15.74 9.05
C TYR A 103 -6.04 15.39 7.60
N SER A 104 -4.99 15.39 6.78
CA SER A 104 -5.04 15.04 5.36
C SER A 104 -4.58 13.60 5.09
N SER A 105 -3.86 12.99 6.04
CA SER A 105 -3.38 11.61 5.97
C SER A 105 -3.22 11.07 7.39
N ILE A 106 -3.57 9.80 7.60
CA ILE A 106 -3.32 9.07 8.85
C ILE A 106 -2.56 7.81 8.46
N ARG A 107 -1.34 7.65 8.95
CA ARG A 107 -0.50 6.47 8.67
C ARG A 107 -0.36 5.60 9.90
N PHE A 108 -0.60 4.32 9.73
CA PHE A 108 -0.36 3.31 10.76
C PHE A 108 0.91 2.56 10.44
N THR A 109 1.75 2.37 11.45
CA THR A 109 2.97 1.58 11.36
C THR A 109 2.95 0.52 12.46
N ALA A 110 3.19 -0.72 12.07
CA ALA A 110 3.25 -1.88 12.95
C ALA A 110 4.69 -2.17 13.40
N LEU A 111 4.82 -2.99 14.45
CA LEU A 111 6.13 -3.42 14.99
C LEU A 111 6.97 -4.23 13.99
N ASP A 112 6.33 -4.90 13.02
CA ASP A 112 7.00 -5.67 11.97
C ASP A 112 7.42 -4.82 10.75
N GLY A 113 7.28 -3.50 10.85
CA GLY A 113 7.60 -2.55 9.78
C GLY A 113 6.49 -2.38 8.74
N TYR A 114 5.36 -3.11 8.84
CA TYR A 114 4.23 -2.88 7.96
C TYR A 114 3.67 -1.47 8.17
N SER A 115 3.55 -0.71 7.09
CA SER A 115 2.98 0.63 7.13
C SER A 115 1.93 0.85 6.04
N ILE A 116 0.87 1.58 6.40
CA ILE A 116 -0.19 1.95 5.47
C ILE A 116 -0.80 3.30 5.86
N SER A 117 -0.97 4.18 4.86
CA SER A 117 -1.73 5.42 5.00
C SER A 117 -3.20 5.18 4.65
N LEU A 118 -4.09 5.68 5.50
CA LEU A 118 -5.53 5.73 5.24
C LEU A 118 -5.83 6.92 4.32
N PRO A 119 -6.58 6.69 3.22
CA PRO A 119 -7.01 7.80 2.38
C PRO A 119 -8.12 8.63 3.10
N PRO A 120 -8.25 9.93 2.78
CA PRO A 120 -9.22 10.83 3.41
C PRO A 120 -10.66 10.33 3.45
N ASP A 121 -11.13 9.72 2.37
CA ASP A 121 -12.48 9.16 2.28
C ASP A 121 -12.72 8.03 3.30
N VAL A 122 -11.68 7.27 3.66
CA VAL A 122 -11.78 6.24 4.69
C VAL A 122 -11.87 6.86 6.08
N PHE A 123 -10.87 7.63 6.51
CA PHE A 123 -10.85 8.11 7.89
C PHE A 123 -11.90 9.19 8.19
N LYS A 124 -12.40 9.91 7.18
CA LYS A 124 -13.49 10.89 7.37
C LYS A 124 -14.87 10.24 7.48
N ASN A 125 -15.06 9.03 6.95
CA ASN A 125 -16.37 8.38 6.84
C ASN A 125 -16.50 7.06 7.61
N ARG A 126 -15.39 6.50 8.13
CA ARG A 126 -15.38 5.21 8.82
C ARG A 126 -14.95 5.36 10.28
N SER A 127 -15.45 4.47 11.13
CA SER A 127 -14.95 4.33 12.50
C SER A 127 -13.61 3.60 12.50
N ILE A 128 -12.57 4.24 13.03
CA ILE A 128 -11.26 3.62 13.27
C ILE A 128 -11.23 3.15 14.72
N ILE A 129 -11.29 1.83 14.92
CA ILE A 129 -11.28 1.21 16.26
C ILE A 129 -9.86 0.78 16.59
N LEU A 130 -9.33 1.21 17.73
CA LEU A 130 -8.07 0.72 18.28
C LEU A 130 -8.39 -0.45 19.22
N ALA A 131 -8.54 -1.64 18.66
CA ALA A 131 -9.06 -2.79 19.38
C ALA A 131 -7.97 -3.42 20.27
N TYR A 132 -8.29 -3.59 21.55
CA TYR A 132 -7.52 -4.39 22.51
C TYR A 132 -8.12 -5.79 22.72
N GLN A 133 -9.24 -6.08 22.07
CA GLN A 133 -9.90 -7.40 22.06
C GLN A 133 -10.47 -7.72 20.68
N ILE A 134 -10.37 -8.99 20.28
CA ILE A 134 -10.93 -9.51 19.03
C ILE A 134 -11.80 -10.73 19.35
N ASN A 135 -13.03 -10.74 18.85
CA ASN A 135 -14.00 -11.80 19.08
C ASN A 135 -14.27 -12.08 20.57
N GLY A 136 -14.21 -11.03 21.40
CA GLY A 136 -14.40 -11.13 22.85
C GLY A 136 -13.24 -11.75 23.62
N LYS A 137 -12.08 -11.96 22.96
CA LYS A 137 -10.86 -12.47 23.55
C LYS A 137 -9.77 -11.42 23.51
N ASP A 138 -8.86 -11.47 24.47
CA ASP A 138 -7.64 -10.67 24.47
C ASP A 138 -6.80 -10.98 23.22
N LEU A 139 -5.99 -10.01 22.79
CA LEU A 139 -5.12 -10.18 21.62
C LEU A 139 -4.03 -11.20 21.90
N ASP A 140 -3.74 -12.04 20.90
CA ASP A 140 -2.52 -12.86 20.87
C ASP A 140 -1.30 -12.01 20.45
N LEU A 141 -0.10 -12.60 20.49
CA LEU A 141 1.15 -11.91 20.15
C LEU A 141 1.18 -11.35 18.72
N GLU A 142 0.46 -11.96 17.77
CA GLU A 142 0.39 -11.48 16.39
C GLU A 142 -0.50 -10.24 16.24
N ASN A 143 -1.25 -9.87 17.28
CA ASN A 143 -2.17 -8.74 17.27
C ASN A 143 -1.84 -7.69 18.34
N GLN A 144 -1.11 -8.04 19.39
CA GLN A 144 -0.66 -7.11 20.45
C GLN A 144 0.31 -6.04 19.94
N PRO A 145 0.29 -4.81 20.50
CA PRO A 145 -0.52 -4.40 21.65
C PRO A 145 -1.95 -4.02 21.29
N ILE A 146 -2.14 -3.49 20.07
CA ILE A 146 -3.40 -3.01 19.52
C ILE A 146 -3.57 -3.50 18.09
N ARG A 147 -4.80 -3.87 17.74
CA ARG A 147 -5.24 -4.14 16.37
C ARG A 147 -6.17 -3.03 15.87
N VAL A 148 -5.80 -2.38 14.79
CA VAL A 148 -6.70 -1.45 14.08
C VAL A 148 -7.81 -2.25 13.42
N VAL A 149 -9.06 -1.80 13.56
CA VAL A 149 -10.23 -2.37 12.89
C VAL A 149 -11.06 -1.25 12.28
N ILE A 150 -11.30 -1.33 10.96
CA ILE A 150 -12.09 -0.34 10.21
C ILE A 150 -13.22 -1.08 9.47
N PRO A 151 -14.43 -1.15 10.06
CA PRO A 151 -15.55 -1.83 9.42
C PRO A 151 -15.89 -1.24 8.06
N GLY A 152 -16.13 -2.10 7.07
CA GLY A 152 -16.46 -1.72 5.69
C GLY A 152 -15.25 -1.53 4.78
N GLU A 153 -14.03 -1.67 5.30
CA GLU A 153 -12.79 -1.46 4.55
C GLU A 153 -11.98 -2.74 4.36
N ARG A 154 -11.04 -2.69 3.39
CA ARG A 154 -10.13 -3.81 3.07
C ARG A 154 -9.31 -4.20 4.30
N ALA A 155 -9.09 -5.51 4.47
CA ALA A 155 -8.37 -6.08 5.61
C ALA A 155 -6.94 -5.52 5.80
N MET A 156 -6.32 -4.99 4.74
CA MET A 156 -4.99 -4.38 4.80
C MET A 156 -4.93 -3.13 5.71
N TYR A 157 -6.04 -2.42 5.86
CA TYR A 157 -6.13 -1.29 6.78
C TYR A 157 -6.33 -1.73 8.24
N TRP A 158 -6.53 -3.03 8.49
CA TRP A 158 -6.72 -3.58 9.84
C TRP A 158 -5.39 -4.01 10.43
N VAL A 159 -4.53 -3.02 10.63
CA VAL A 159 -3.14 -3.17 11.07
C VAL A 159 -3.07 -3.91 12.40
N ARG A 160 -2.24 -4.95 12.43
CA ARG A 160 -1.90 -5.69 13.65
C ARG A 160 -0.63 -5.11 14.25
N MET A 161 -0.38 -5.39 15.53
CA MET A 161 0.85 -4.95 16.19
C MET A 161 1.09 -3.45 16.03
N LEU A 162 0.02 -2.66 16.15
CA LEU A 162 0.10 -1.22 15.94
C LEU A 162 1.14 -0.64 16.90
N HIS A 163 2.13 0.05 16.35
CA HIS A 163 3.20 0.69 17.09
C HIS A 163 3.06 2.20 17.07
N LYS A 164 2.73 2.76 15.89
CA LYS A 164 2.71 4.20 15.67
C LYS A 164 1.56 4.64 14.76
N ILE A 165 0.99 5.81 15.07
CA ILE A 165 0.05 6.55 14.26
C ILE A 165 0.67 7.91 13.92
N ASP A 166 0.93 8.18 12.64
CA ASP A 166 1.35 9.49 12.16
C ASP A 166 0.13 10.27 11.63
N LEU A 167 -0.15 11.43 12.23
CA LEU A 167 -1.20 12.35 11.81
C LEU A 167 -0.60 13.48 10.99
N GLU A 168 -0.93 13.57 9.70
CA GLU A 168 -0.26 14.46 8.74
C GLU A 168 -1.21 15.52 8.18
N THR A 169 -0.74 16.77 8.12
CA THR A 169 -1.45 17.90 7.48
C THR A 169 -0.76 18.33 6.18
N GLY A 170 -1.56 18.80 5.21
CA GLY A 170 -1.08 19.24 3.90
C GLY A 170 -0.43 18.14 3.06
N ALA A 171 -0.84 16.89 3.25
CA ALA A 171 -0.46 15.70 2.47
C ALA A 171 -1.41 15.50 1.27
N GLU A 172 -1.79 16.58 0.59
CA GLU A 172 -2.64 16.50 -0.59
C GLU A 172 -1.81 16.25 -1.84
N GLN A 173 -2.41 15.57 -2.82
CA GLN A 173 -1.78 15.33 -4.11
C GLN A 173 -1.68 16.65 -4.88
N SER A 174 -0.49 17.00 -5.35
CA SER A 174 -0.31 18.15 -6.24
C SER A 174 -1.10 17.96 -7.54
N PRO A 175 -1.61 19.04 -8.15
CA PRO A 175 -2.20 18.97 -9.49
C PRO A 175 -1.18 18.37 -10.48
N VAL A 176 -1.59 17.35 -11.22
CA VAL A 176 -0.72 16.71 -12.21
C VAL A 176 -0.57 17.65 -13.40
N LYS A 177 0.66 17.98 -13.78
CA LYS A 177 1.00 18.77 -14.98
C LYS A 177 1.76 17.95 -16.03
N LYS A 178 2.24 16.76 -15.66
CA LYS A 178 2.98 15.87 -16.54
C LYS A 178 2.54 14.43 -16.35
N VAL A 179 2.25 13.73 -17.43
CA VAL A 179 2.06 12.28 -17.46
C VAL A 179 3.24 11.66 -18.19
N VAL A 180 3.84 10.62 -17.62
CA VAL A 180 4.97 9.86 -18.18
C VAL A 180 4.54 8.40 -18.31
N PHE A 181 4.69 7.80 -19.48
CA PHE A 181 4.31 6.42 -19.73
C PHE A 181 5.42 5.47 -19.25
N LEU A 182 5.10 4.62 -18.27
CA LEU A 182 6.04 3.68 -17.63
C LEU A 182 6.67 2.74 -18.67
N GLU A 183 5.87 2.25 -19.62
CA GLU A 183 6.31 1.33 -20.66
C GLU A 183 7.41 1.94 -21.55
N THR A 184 7.28 3.22 -21.91
CA THR A 184 8.26 3.94 -22.73
C THR A 184 9.45 4.38 -21.87
N ALA A 185 9.19 4.96 -20.69
CA ALA A 185 10.23 5.43 -19.78
C ALA A 185 11.21 4.32 -19.38
N ALA A 186 10.71 3.12 -19.10
CA ALA A 186 11.52 1.98 -18.69
C ALA A 186 12.53 1.52 -19.76
N LYS A 187 12.29 1.79 -21.06
CA LYS A 187 13.24 1.45 -22.13
C LYS A 187 14.54 2.26 -22.05
N ASN A 188 14.49 3.44 -21.44
CA ASN A 188 15.61 4.37 -21.33
C ASN A 188 16.17 4.47 -19.91
N LEU A 189 15.72 3.61 -19.01
CA LEU A 189 16.24 3.51 -17.65
C LEU A 189 17.05 2.21 -17.49
N PRO A 190 18.05 2.18 -16.58
CA PRO A 190 18.69 0.94 -16.19
C PRO A 190 17.65 -0.08 -15.70
N GLN A 191 17.67 -1.26 -16.31
CA GLN A 191 16.83 -2.39 -15.90
C GLN A 191 17.70 -3.43 -15.21
N GLU A 192 17.26 -3.89 -14.04
CA GLU A 192 17.95 -4.87 -13.22
C GLU A 192 17.12 -6.15 -13.15
N ASP A 193 17.82 -7.27 -13.00
CA ASP A 193 17.20 -8.54 -12.66
C ASP A 193 16.72 -8.49 -11.21
N TYR A 194 15.46 -8.83 -11.01
CA TYR A 194 14.81 -8.89 -9.72
C TYR A 194 14.37 -10.33 -9.45
N GLU A 195 15.08 -11.00 -8.55
CA GLU A 195 14.76 -12.36 -8.13
C GLU A 195 13.51 -12.36 -7.24
N HIS A 196 12.47 -13.08 -7.69
CA HIS A 196 11.25 -13.26 -6.93
C HIS A 196 10.76 -14.71 -7.03
N PHE A 197 10.96 -15.46 -5.96
CA PHE A 197 10.69 -16.91 -5.89
C PHE A 197 11.36 -17.64 -7.07
N ASP A 198 10.59 -18.36 -7.89
CA ASP A 198 11.09 -19.18 -9.00
C ASP A 198 11.22 -18.40 -10.32
N SER A 199 11.19 -17.06 -10.28
CA SER A 199 11.26 -16.21 -11.47
C SER A 199 12.26 -15.06 -11.31
N VAL A 200 12.95 -14.75 -12.39
CA VAL A 200 13.77 -13.54 -12.54
C VAL A 200 13.00 -12.58 -13.44
N ASP A 201 12.53 -11.50 -12.85
CA ASP A 201 11.80 -10.44 -13.55
C ASP A 201 12.69 -9.22 -13.78
N LYS A 202 12.31 -8.32 -14.70
CA LYS A 202 12.95 -7.03 -14.88
C LYS A 202 12.31 -5.98 -13.99
N ALA A 203 13.13 -5.13 -13.40
CA ALA A 203 12.70 -3.98 -12.62
C ALA A 203 13.53 -2.73 -12.92
N ILE A 204 12.93 -1.57 -12.69
CA ILE A 204 13.60 -0.26 -12.70
C ILE A 204 13.60 0.32 -11.28
N LYS A 205 14.61 1.10 -10.95
CA LYS A 205 14.62 1.88 -9.70
C LYS A 205 13.67 3.05 -9.82
N THR A 206 12.86 3.23 -8.79
CA THR A 206 11.98 4.41 -8.66
C THR A 206 12.77 5.71 -8.60
N LYS A 207 13.99 5.69 -8.02
CA LYS A 207 14.90 6.84 -8.03
C LYS A 207 15.20 7.29 -9.45
N ASP A 208 15.58 6.36 -10.33
CA ASP A 208 15.94 6.70 -11.70
C ASP A 208 14.72 7.26 -12.46
N LEU A 209 13.53 6.72 -12.19
CA LEU A 209 12.27 7.24 -12.72
C LEU A 209 12.01 8.69 -12.28
N VAL A 210 12.20 9.00 -10.99
CA VAL A 210 12.05 10.37 -10.45
C VAL A 210 13.11 11.30 -11.01
N ASP A 211 14.38 10.92 -10.94
CA ASP A 211 15.51 11.76 -11.36
C ASP A 211 15.41 12.16 -12.84
N ASN A 212 14.91 11.28 -13.71
CA ASN A 212 14.85 11.53 -15.15
C ASN A 212 13.57 12.25 -15.59
N TYR A 213 12.46 12.05 -14.89
CA TYR A 213 11.14 12.40 -15.43
C TYR A 213 10.24 13.20 -14.48
N ALA A 214 10.62 13.37 -13.23
CA ALA A 214 9.96 14.26 -12.28
C ALA A 214 10.86 15.45 -11.91
N GLY A 215 10.26 16.48 -11.32
CA GLY A 215 11.00 17.62 -10.80
C GLY A 215 11.80 17.27 -9.54
N THR A 216 12.69 18.18 -9.12
CA THR A 216 13.49 18.04 -7.89
C THR A 216 12.72 18.43 -6.62
N ASP A 217 11.40 18.64 -6.73
CA ASP A 217 10.59 19.07 -5.61
C ASP A 217 10.55 18.01 -4.52
N ARG A 218 10.79 18.43 -3.28
CA ARG A 218 10.60 17.57 -2.12
C ARG A 218 9.12 17.32 -1.93
N VAL A 219 8.64 16.17 -2.37
CA VAL A 219 7.27 15.74 -2.16
C VAL A 219 7.09 15.28 -0.72
N LYS A 220 5.90 15.51 -0.14
CA LYS A 220 5.57 15.02 1.21
C LYS A 220 5.13 13.56 1.20
N ASN A 221 4.39 13.15 0.17
CA ASN A 221 3.88 11.79 -0.02
C ASN A 221 3.93 11.44 -1.51
N VAL A 222 4.01 10.14 -1.79
CA VAL A 222 3.89 9.56 -3.12
C VAL A 222 2.58 8.77 -3.17
N PHE A 223 1.72 9.05 -4.15
CA PHE A 223 0.39 8.43 -4.23
C PHE A 223 0.40 7.35 -5.31
N ILE A 224 -0.01 6.14 -4.95
CA ILE A 224 0.00 4.97 -5.84
C ILE A 224 -1.43 4.47 -6.00
N LYS A 225 -1.86 4.33 -7.25
CA LYS A 225 -3.13 3.75 -7.64
C LYS A 225 -2.90 2.44 -8.37
N ALA A 226 -3.60 1.38 -7.99
CA ALA A 226 -3.63 0.11 -8.71
C ALA A 226 -4.90 -0.05 -9.54
N SER A 227 -4.87 -0.97 -10.51
CA SER A 227 -6.00 -1.27 -11.39
C SER A 227 -7.22 -1.86 -10.67
N ASP A 228 -7.04 -2.47 -9.50
CA ASP A 228 -8.14 -2.98 -8.67
C ASP A 228 -8.85 -1.87 -7.86
N GLY A 229 -8.47 -0.61 -8.07
CA GLY A 229 -8.99 0.55 -7.34
C GLY A 229 -8.30 0.83 -6.01
N LEU A 230 -7.26 0.07 -5.63
CA LEU A 230 -6.46 0.38 -4.44
C LEU A 230 -5.79 1.75 -4.57
N HIS A 231 -5.99 2.60 -3.57
CA HIS A 231 -5.21 3.81 -3.36
C HIS A 231 -4.33 3.65 -2.12
N LYS A 232 -3.04 3.97 -2.25
CA LYS A 232 -2.08 3.98 -1.15
C LYS A 232 -1.15 5.18 -1.25
N ASN A 233 -0.65 5.62 -0.10
CA ASN A 233 0.41 6.62 -0.03
C ASN A 233 1.67 5.98 0.54
N GLU A 234 2.81 6.33 -0.02
CA GLU A 234 4.14 5.93 0.44
C GLU A 234 4.96 7.16 0.83
N THR A 235 5.87 6.98 1.78
CA THR A 235 6.82 8.04 2.13
C THR A 235 7.83 8.24 1.01
N PRO A 236 8.33 9.46 0.79
CA PRO A 236 9.35 9.71 -0.24
C PRO A 236 10.62 8.88 -0.02
N SER A 237 11.02 8.66 1.24
CA SER A 237 12.21 7.88 1.59
C SER A 237 12.05 6.41 1.21
N ASN A 238 10.91 5.79 1.53
CA ASN A 238 10.64 4.41 1.13
C ASN A 238 10.54 4.29 -0.39
N PHE A 239 9.84 5.26 -1.02
CA PHE A 239 9.64 5.26 -2.46
C PHE A 239 10.97 5.27 -3.19
N ILE A 240 11.89 6.21 -2.92
CA ILE A 240 13.17 6.35 -3.65
C ILE A 240 14.09 5.12 -3.53
N THR A 241 13.96 4.31 -2.48
CA THR A 241 14.73 3.06 -2.33
C THR A 241 14.09 1.84 -3.00
N ALA A 242 12.88 2.00 -3.55
CA ALA A 242 12.08 0.91 -4.08
C ALA A 242 12.26 0.72 -5.59
N TYR A 243 11.57 -0.29 -6.11
CA TYR A 243 11.59 -0.69 -7.51
C TYR A 243 10.18 -0.73 -8.09
N ILE A 244 10.08 -0.51 -9.40
CA ILE A 244 8.94 -0.91 -10.20
C ILE A 244 9.35 -2.12 -11.01
N LYS A 245 8.80 -3.28 -10.67
CA LYS A 245 8.92 -4.50 -11.48
C LYS A 245 8.05 -4.33 -12.74
N ILE A 246 8.66 -4.44 -13.91
CA ILE A 246 8.03 -4.15 -15.22
C ILE A 246 7.72 -5.41 -16.03
N SER A 247 8.21 -6.58 -15.62
CA SER A 247 7.87 -7.87 -16.25
C SER A 247 7.26 -8.86 -15.26
N GLY A 248 6.78 -9.97 -15.80
CA GLY A 248 6.24 -11.09 -15.02
C GLY A 248 4.85 -10.84 -14.47
N LYS A 249 4.41 -11.76 -13.61
CA LYS A 249 3.08 -11.71 -12.99
C LYS A 249 2.94 -10.44 -12.14
N GLU A 250 1.75 -9.87 -12.10
CA GLU A 250 1.41 -8.69 -11.28
C GLU A 250 2.09 -7.37 -11.70
N SER A 251 2.74 -7.35 -12.87
CA SER A 251 3.41 -6.15 -13.40
C SER A 251 2.42 -5.11 -13.97
N PRO A 252 2.72 -3.80 -13.84
CA PRO A 252 3.83 -3.25 -13.05
C PRO A 252 3.59 -3.39 -11.54
N LYS A 253 4.64 -3.69 -10.76
CA LYS A 253 4.54 -3.88 -9.30
C LYS A 253 5.52 -2.99 -8.56
N PHE A 254 5.00 -2.15 -7.67
CA PHE A 254 5.80 -1.42 -6.69
C PHE A 254 6.19 -2.35 -5.53
N LEU A 255 7.48 -2.43 -5.25
CA LEU A 255 8.03 -3.29 -4.20
C LEU A 255 9.41 -2.82 -3.77
N ALA A 256 9.88 -3.29 -2.62
CA ALA A 256 11.29 -3.18 -2.24
C ALA A 256 11.69 -4.37 -1.35
N PRO A 257 12.98 -4.76 -1.34
CA PRO A 257 13.47 -5.87 -0.52
C PRO A 257 13.23 -5.68 0.98
N ASN A 258 13.31 -4.43 1.46
CA ASN A 258 13.12 -4.05 2.85
C ASN A 258 11.65 -3.76 3.24
N LEU A 259 10.73 -3.80 2.27
CA LEU A 259 9.31 -3.55 2.53
C LEU A 259 8.56 -4.88 2.69
N PRO A 260 7.78 -5.07 3.78
CA PRO A 260 6.90 -6.23 3.93
C PRO A 260 6.00 -6.45 2.72
N GLN A 261 5.68 -7.70 2.40
CA GLN A 261 4.89 -8.05 1.20
C GLN A 261 3.55 -7.30 1.12
N GLY A 262 2.89 -7.05 2.26
CA GLY A 262 1.64 -6.30 2.30
C GLY A 262 1.79 -4.81 1.90
N MET A 263 3.01 -4.28 1.88
CA MET A 263 3.30 -2.93 1.43
C MET A 263 3.41 -2.83 -0.10
N HIS A 264 3.68 -3.94 -0.78
CA HIS A 264 3.80 -3.97 -2.23
C HIS A 264 2.46 -3.67 -2.89
N VAL A 265 2.51 -3.08 -4.09
CA VAL A 265 1.34 -2.74 -4.89
C VAL A 265 1.50 -3.35 -6.26
N ARG A 266 0.65 -4.32 -6.58
CA ARG A 266 0.59 -4.96 -7.90
C ARG A 266 -0.30 -4.18 -8.86
N ASP A 267 -0.16 -4.47 -10.15
CA ASP A 267 -0.99 -3.90 -11.21
C ASP A 267 -1.09 -2.37 -11.09
N VAL A 268 0.07 -1.72 -10.87
CA VAL A 268 0.17 -0.28 -10.68
C VAL A 268 -0.34 0.43 -11.93
N LEU A 269 -1.36 1.26 -11.74
CA LEU A 269 -2.01 2.05 -12.77
C LEU A 269 -1.37 3.43 -12.92
N CYS A 270 -1.19 4.15 -11.80
CA CYS A 270 -0.48 5.43 -11.76
C CYS A 270 0.29 5.60 -10.45
N ILE A 271 1.42 6.30 -10.51
CA ILE A 271 2.16 6.82 -9.36
C ILE A 271 2.27 8.34 -9.51
N ASN A 272 1.71 9.09 -8.57
CA ASN A 272 1.85 10.55 -8.53
C ASN A 272 3.02 10.92 -7.61
N TYR A 273 4.04 11.54 -8.21
CA TYR A 273 5.19 12.12 -7.55
C TYR A 273 5.23 13.62 -7.89
N GLY A 274 4.80 14.46 -6.94
CA GLY A 274 4.68 15.90 -7.17
C GLY A 274 3.67 16.17 -8.29
N GLU A 275 4.06 16.97 -9.28
CA GLU A 275 3.22 17.29 -10.44
C GLU A 275 3.28 16.24 -11.57
N THR A 276 4.01 15.13 -11.38
CA THR A 276 4.17 14.06 -12.39
C THR A 276 3.37 12.81 -12.01
N CYS A 277 2.54 12.29 -12.93
CA CYS A 277 1.98 10.92 -12.88
C CYS A 277 2.82 10.00 -13.77
N PHE A 278 3.38 8.94 -13.19
CA PHE A 278 3.89 7.79 -13.93
C PHE A 278 2.73 6.84 -14.20
N TRP A 279 2.32 6.72 -15.46
CA TRP A 279 1.14 5.98 -15.90
C TRP A 279 1.52 4.66 -16.57
N SER A 280 0.81 3.58 -16.26
CA SER A 280 0.90 2.34 -17.06
C SER A 280 -0.18 2.31 -18.13
N TYR A 281 0.22 2.37 -19.39
CA TYR A 281 -0.68 2.18 -20.53
C TYR A 281 -1.41 0.84 -20.47
N PHE A 282 -0.69 -0.26 -20.21
CA PHE A 282 -1.28 -1.59 -20.26
C PHE A 282 -2.30 -1.84 -19.15
N GLN A 283 -2.13 -1.19 -18.00
CA GLN A 283 -3.14 -1.18 -16.95
C GLN A 283 -4.29 -0.23 -17.30
N GLY A 284 -3.98 0.93 -17.90
CA GLY A 284 -4.95 1.90 -18.41
C GLY A 284 -6.00 1.30 -19.34
N ILE A 285 -5.57 0.57 -20.36
CA ILE A 285 -6.49 -0.06 -21.34
C ILE A 285 -7.39 -1.14 -20.72
N ARG A 286 -7.04 -1.69 -19.55
CA ARG A 286 -7.85 -2.69 -18.85
C ARG A 286 -8.96 -2.05 -18.02
N VAL A 287 -8.71 -0.87 -17.46
CA VAL A 287 -9.64 -0.20 -16.54
C VAL A 287 -10.52 0.85 -17.23
N LEU A 288 -10.12 1.34 -18.39
CA LEU A 288 -10.87 2.32 -19.18
C LEU A 288 -11.83 1.64 -20.16
N PRO A 289 -12.92 2.34 -20.58
CA PRO A 289 -13.82 1.82 -21.59
C PRO A 289 -13.08 1.43 -22.87
N PRO A 290 -13.33 0.24 -23.44
CA PRO A 290 -12.57 -0.25 -24.58
C PRO A 290 -12.74 0.67 -25.79
N GLN A 291 -11.64 1.10 -26.38
CA GLN A 291 -11.60 1.79 -27.68
C GLN A 291 -10.83 0.96 -28.69
N ARG A 292 -11.12 1.19 -29.98
CA ARG A 292 -10.40 0.57 -31.10
C ARG A 292 -9.99 1.62 -32.13
N SER A 293 -8.80 1.47 -32.68
CA SER A 293 -8.31 2.21 -33.86
C SER A 293 -7.69 1.20 -34.82
N ASP A 294 -8.16 1.15 -36.06
CA ASP A 294 -7.66 0.23 -37.10
C ASP A 294 -7.55 -1.23 -36.62
N GLY A 295 -8.54 -1.70 -35.84
CA GLY A 295 -8.58 -3.05 -35.28
C GLY A 295 -7.68 -3.27 -34.06
N LYS A 296 -6.87 -2.30 -33.64
CA LYS A 296 -6.02 -2.34 -32.45
C LYS A 296 -6.76 -1.77 -31.23
N SER A 297 -6.48 -2.31 -30.05
CA SER A 297 -6.94 -1.71 -28.78
C SER A 297 -6.28 -0.36 -28.57
N ALA A 298 -7.09 0.64 -28.21
CA ALA A 298 -6.63 1.99 -27.94
C ALA A 298 -7.20 2.50 -26.61
N MET A 299 -6.53 3.50 -26.06
CA MET A 299 -6.95 4.27 -24.90
C MET A 299 -7.34 5.68 -25.35
N ASP A 300 -8.51 6.13 -24.93
CA ASP A 300 -8.94 7.51 -25.15
C ASP A 300 -8.16 8.47 -24.25
N LEU A 301 -7.65 9.56 -24.83
CA LEU A 301 -6.89 10.58 -24.12
C LEU A 301 -7.71 11.26 -23.02
N SER A 302 -9.01 11.49 -23.22
CA SER A 302 -9.88 12.07 -22.18
C SER A 302 -10.03 11.11 -20.99
N GLY A 303 -10.03 9.80 -21.26
CA GLY A 303 -9.99 8.76 -20.24
C GLY A 303 -8.72 8.83 -19.40
N LEU A 304 -7.56 8.97 -20.05
CA LEU A 304 -6.27 9.19 -19.37
C LEU A 304 -6.31 10.45 -18.50
N ILE A 305 -6.68 11.60 -19.07
CA ILE A 305 -6.75 12.90 -18.37
C ILE A 305 -7.62 12.79 -17.12
N LYS A 306 -8.79 12.13 -17.23
CA LYS A 306 -9.69 11.92 -16.09
C LYS A 306 -9.09 11.03 -15.01
N GLN A 307 -8.36 9.98 -15.39
CA GLN A 307 -7.77 9.04 -14.42
C GLN A 307 -6.53 9.60 -13.72
N THR A 308 -5.70 10.35 -14.44
CA THR A 308 -4.48 10.96 -13.89
C THR A 308 -4.78 12.27 -13.17
N GLY A 309 -5.88 12.95 -13.51
CA GLY A 309 -6.15 14.30 -13.05
C GLY A 309 -5.23 15.33 -13.71
N LEU A 310 -4.77 15.07 -14.93
CA LEU A 310 -3.94 16.02 -15.69
C LEU A 310 -4.65 17.37 -15.79
N SER A 311 -3.93 18.41 -15.40
CA SER A 311 -4.46 19.76 -15.28
C SER A 311 -4.93 20.31 -16.62
N ARG A 312 -5.86 21.27 -16.55
CA ARG A 312 -6.26 22.04 -17.73
C ARG A 312 -5.16 23.02 -18.11
N ALA A 313 -4.85 23.09 -19.39
CA ALA A 313 -3.87 23.98 -19.96
C ALA A 313 -4.35 24.50 -21.33
N SER A 314 -3.79 25.62 -21.79
CA SER A 314 -4.08 26.15 -23.13
C SER A 314 -3.53 25.21 -24.20
N LYS A 315 -2.37 24.61 -23.91
CA LYS A 315 -1.59 23.75 -24.79
C LYS A 315 -1.03 22.55 -24.03
N TYR A 316 -0.75 21.50 -24.79
CA TYR A 316 -0.19 20.26 -24.31
C TYR A 316 0.94 19.84 -25.24
N GLN A 317 2.10 19.54 -24.66
CA GLN A 317 3.24 19.00 -25.39
C GLN A 317 3.31 17.49 -25.19
N PHE A 318 3.27 16.77 -26.30
CA PHE A 318 3.50 15.34 -26.38
C PHE A 318 4.96 15.14 -26.76
N ASN A 319 5.71 14.40 -25.96
CA ASN A 319 7.12 14.15 -26.21
C ASN A 319 7.35 12.68 -26.51
N SER A 320 8.17 12.41 -27.51
CA SER A 320 8.64 11.07 -27.85
C SER A 320 9.96 10.77 -27.15
N LEU A 321 10.25 9.49 -26.99
CA LEU A 321 11.55 9.04 -26.49
C LEU A 321 12.70 9.40 -27.44
N ASP A 322 12.45 9.52 -28.73
CA ASP A 322 13.47 9.89 -29.74
C ASP A 322 13.83 11.39 -29.76
N GLY A 323 13.16 12.20 -28.92
CA GLY A 323 13.35 13.64 -28.81
C GLY A 323 12.42 14.48 -29.70
N SER A 324 11.61 13.86 -30.55
CA SER A 324 10.54 14.55 -31.28
C SER A 324 9.41 14.98 -30.33
N SER A 325 8.66 16.01 -30.73
CA SER A 325 7.51 16.47 -29.96
C SER A 325 6.40 17.03 -30.84
N LEU A 326 5.18 16.97 -30.32
CA LEU A 326 3.97 17.50 -30.94
C LEU A 326 3.27 18.39 -29.91
N GLU A 327 3.02 19.65 -30.25
CA GLU A 327 2.25 20.58 -29.41
C GLU A 327 0.82 20.70 -29.96
N LEU A 328 -0.17 20.54 -29.08
CA LEU A 328 -1.59 20.65 -29.42
C LEU A 328 -2.33 21.52 -28.41
N THR A 329 -3.25 22.35 -28.90
CA THR A 329 -4.23 23.01 -28.03
C THR A 329 -5.29 22.04 -27.53
N ALA A 330 -6.03 22.44 -26.48
CA ALA A 330 -7.14 21.65 -25.95
C ALA A 330 -8.18 21.24 -27.01
N ASN A 331 -8.46 22.12 -27.99
CA ASN A 331 -9.40 21.84 -29.08
C ASN A 331 -8.84 20.85 -30.10
N GLU A 332 -7.52 20.90 -30.34
CA GLU A 332 -6.86 20.07 -31.34
C GLU A 332 -6.65 18.63 -30.88
N MET A 333 -6.52 18.40 -29.56
CA MET A 333 -6.42 17.06 -29.01
C MET A 333 -7.65 16.19 -29.34
N GLY A 334 -8.84 16.80 -29.48
CA GLY A 334 -10.06 16.14 -29.96
C GLY A 334 -10.34 14.79 -29.30
N LYS A 335 -10.58 13.75 -30.12
CA LYS A 335 -10.70 12.35 -29.70
C LYS A 335 -9.36 11.61 -29.79
N GLY A 336 -8.30 12.20 -29.27
CA GLY A 336 -6.95 11.64 -29.32
C GLY A 336 -6.91 10.21 -28.76
N LEU A 337 -6.18 9.34 -29.45
CA LEU A 337 -6.04 7.94 -29.10
C LEU A 337 -4.57 7.63 -28.81
N ILE A 338 -4.35 6.83 -27.78
CA ILE A 338 -3.04 6.26 -27.47
C ILE A 338 -3.16 4.76 -27.69
N TYR A 339 -2.27 4.17 -28.48
CA TYR A 339 -2.28 2.75 -28.77
C TYR A 339 -0.87 2.18 -28.77
N GLU A 340 -0.78 0.87 -28.66
CA GLU A 340 0.48 0.14 -28.78
C GLU A 340 0.55 -0.56 -30.14
N SER A 341 1.74 -0.52 -30.75
CA SER A 341 2.04 -1.21 -32.00
C SER A 341 3.49 -1.68 -31.99
N GLN A 342 3.72 -2.99 -32.03
CA GLN A 342 5.05 -3.60 -32.12
C GLN A 342 6.01 -3.18 -30.99
N GLY A 343 5.49 -3.03 -29.78
CA GLY A 343 6.21 -2.62 -28.58
C GLY A 343 6.35 -1.10 -28.43
N VAL A 344 5.80 -0.30 -29.34
CA VAL A 344 5.88 1.16 -29.35
C VAL A 344 4.53 1.76 -28.98
N LEU A 345 4.52 2.69 -28.02
CA LEU A 345 3.35 3.50 -27.72
C LEU A 345 3.29 4.66 -28.70
N ALA A 346 2.13 4.87 -29.31
CA ALA A 346 1.89 5.95 -30.25
C ALA A 346 0.65 6.74 -29.84
N PHE A 347 0.66 8.02 -30.19
CA PHE A 347 -0.47 8.93 -30.10
C PHE A 347 -0.94 9.29 -31.52
N SER A 348 -2.26 9.37 -31.71
CA SER A 348 -2.83 9.95 -32.93
C SER A 348 -4.15 10.67 -32.68
N CYS A 349 -4.43 11.67 -33.49
CA CYS A 349 -5.75 12.29 -33.59
C CYS A 349 -6.50 11.70 -34.80
N PRO A 350 -7.61 10.94 -34.59
CA PRO A 350 -8.40 10.41 -35.69
C PRO A 350 -8.82 11.51 -36.70
N GLY A 351 -8.57 11.28 -37.99
CA GLY A 351 -8.89 12.23 -39.06
C GLY A 351 -7.83 13.30 -39.31
N SER A 352 -6.68 13.27 -38.64
CA SER A 352 -5.55 14.17 -38.90
C SER A 352 -4.27 13.38 -39.15
N VAL A 353 -3.77 13.40 -40.38
CA VAL A 353 -2.56 12.64 -40.76
C VAL A 353 -1.30 13.20 -40.10
N ASP A 354 -1.24 14.52 -39.90
CA ASP A 354 -0.02 15.20 -39.39
C ASP A 354 0.03 15.32 -37.86
N LYS A 355 -0.96 14.77 -37.15
CA LYS A 355 -1.07 14.85 -35.68
C LYS A 355 -0.92 13.46 -35.07
N ASN A 356 0.24 12.87 -35.32
CA ASN A 356 0.66 11.60 -34.77
C ASN A 356 2.04 11.73 -34.11
N LEU A 357 2.34 10.85 -33.16
CA LEU A 357 3.64 10.77 -32.51
C LEU A 357 3.90 9.32 -32.11
N GLU A 358 5.00 8.74 -32.58
CA GLU A 358 5.48 7.42 -32.13
C GLU A 358 6.40 7.56 -30.90
N ASP A 359 6.67 6.45 -30.23
CA ASP A 359 7.48 6.38 -29.00
C ASP A 359 7.03 7.38 -27.91
N LEU A 360 5.72 7.55 -27.76
CA LEU A 360 5.11 8.47 -26.78
C LEU A 360 5.67 8.22 -25.37
N LEU A 361 6.39 9.20 -24.85
CA LEU A 361 7.04 9.18 -23.54
C LEU A 361 6.27 10.01 -22.52
N SER A 362 5.87 11.23 -22.87
CA SER A 362 5.17 12.11 -21.93
C SER A 362 4.13 13.02 -22.58
N ILE A 363 3.21 13.51 -21.75
CA ILE A 363 2.24 14.57 -22.06
C ILE A 363 2.37 15.62 -20.97
N GLU A 364 2.62 16.87 -21.35
CA GLU A 364 2.93 17.97 -20.44
C GLU A 364 2.04 19.19 -20.69
N CYS A 365 1.50 19.78 -19.63
CA CYS A 365 0.80 21.06 -19.70
C CYS A 365 1.77 22.20 -20.07
N ARG A 366 1.34 23.07 -20.98
CA ARG A 366 2.03 24.32 -21.36
C ARG A 366 1.07 25.51 -21.25
N GLU A 367 1.60 26.66 -20.85
CA GLU A 367 0.83 27.91 -20.72
C GLU A 367 0.57 28.61 -22.06
#